data_AF-A0A2A2Y9F7-F1
#
_entry.id   AF-A0A2A2Y9F7-F1
#
_cell.length_a   1.000
_cell.length_b   1.000
_cell.length_c   1.000
_cell.angle_alpha   90.00
_cell.angle_beta   90.00
_cell.angle_gamma   90.00
#
_symmetry.space_group_name_H-M   'P 1'
#
loop_
_entity.id
_entity.type
_entity.pdbx_description
1 polymer ?
#
loop_
_entity_poly.entity_id
_entity_poly.type
_entity_poly.pdbx_seq_one_letter_code
_entity_poly.pdbx_strand_id
1 'polypeptide(L)'
;MIELTFSYTRALFEFTENFCPNIAAKLFHVDQPEMIMHVKIISCHYDGPDLERVERHCCTPINEVIARYSNTIYRVHFLGFAPDLPNVSGPHPRLVTLRLDPPRSVIRELEIKIGDAQTGIYLLSTPDSWNLIASSTISCIS
;
A
#
# COMPACT_ATOMS: atom_id res chain seq x y z
N MET A 1 24.08 -9.80 -12.91
CA MET A 1 22.61 -9.81 -12.70
C MET A 1 22.18 -8.36 -12.58
N ILE A 2 21.13 -7.95 -13.29
CA ILE A 2 20.52 -6.62 -13.11
C ILE A 2 19.15 -6.85 -12.51
N GLU A 3 18.84 -6.12 -11.45
CA GLU A 3 17.50 -6.06 -10.88
C GLU A 3 17.02 -4.60 -10.92
N LEU A 4 15.75 -4.40 -11.25
CA LEU A 4 15.16 -3.08 -11.50
C LEU A 4 13.91 -2.93 -10.66
N THR A 5 13.86 -1.88 -9.84
CA THR A 5 12.68 -1.56 -9.03
C THR A 5 12.40 -0.06 -9.10
N PHE A 6 11.17 0.28 -9.46
CA PHE A 6 10.71 1.66 -9.61
C PHE A 6 9.96 2.14 -8.37
N SER A 7 10.17 3.42 -8.03
CA SER A 7 9.29 4.19 -7.12
C SER A 7 9.01 5.57 -7.72
N TYR A 8 8.06 6.31 -7.15
CA TYR A 8 7.47 7.55 -7.70
C TYR A 8 8.41 8.67 -8.19
N THR A 9 9.73 8.67 -7.90
CA THR A 9 10.69 9.64 -8.50
C THR A 9 12.05 9.04 -8.88
N ARG A 10 12.25 7.71 -8.75
CA ARG A 10 13.59 7.09 -8.83
C ARG A 10 13.56 5.67 -9.37
N ALA A 11 14.63 5.31 -10.08
CA ALA A 11 15.00 3.93 -10.38
C ALA A 11 16.32 3.62 -9.66
N LEU A 12 16.37 2.49 -8.95
CA LEU A 12 17.61 1.97 -8.37
C LEU A 12 18.21 0.94 -9.33
N PHE A 13 19.51 1.04 -9.57
CA PHE A 13 20.27 0.11 -10.40
C PHE A 13 21.33 -0.57 -9.54
N GLU A 14 21.26 -1.90 -9.39
CA GLU A 14 22.34 -2.73 -8.85
C GLU A 14 22.96 -3.60 -9.94
N PHE A 15 24.29 -3.63 -9.98
CA PHE A 15 25.07 -4.44 -10.92
C PHE A 15 26.45 -4.78 -10.32
N THR A 16 27.09 -5.85 -10.81
CA THR A 16 28.46 -6.22 -10.44
C THR A 16 29.48 -5.49 -11.32
N GLU A 17 30.66 -5.14 -10.79
CA GLU A 17 31.68 -4.31 -11.50
C GLU A 17 32.06 -4.84 -12.90
N ASN A 18 32.00 -6.16 -13.09
CA ASN A 18 32.32 -6.81 -14.37
C ASN A 18 31.18 -6.77 -15.40
N PHE A 19 30.03 -6.15 -15.09
CA PHE A 19 28.86 -6.17 -15.96
C PHE A 19 28.96 -5.15 -17.11
N CYS A 20 29.42 -3.93 -16.83
CA CYS A 20 29.70 -2.92 -17.86
C CYS A 20 30.61 -1.81 -17.32
N PRO A 21 31.86 -1.66 -17.82
CA PRO A 21 32.70 -0.53 -17.47
C PRO A 21 32.01 0.79 -17.85
N ASN A 22 32.00 1.78 -16.95
CA ASN A 22 31.47 3.14 -17.14
C ASN A 22 29.94 3.32 -17.27
N ILE A 23 29.13 2.41 -16.71
CA ILE A 23 27.66 2.60 -16.70
C ILE A 23 27.22 3.88 -15.97
N ALA A 24 27.94 4.28 -14.91
CA ALA A 24 27.67 5.52 -14.17
C ALA A 24 27.82 6.78 -15.04
N ALA A 25 28.72 6.78 -16.02
CA ALA A 25 28.93 7.90 -16.94
C ALA A 25 27.91 7.94 -18.10
N LYS A 26 27.10 6.89 -18.26
CA LYS A 26 26.10 6.73 -19.34
C LYS A 26 24.66 6.97 -18.88
N LEU A 27 24.41 7.13 -17.58
CA LEU A 27 23.08 7.46 -17.06
C LEU A 27 22.86 8.98 -17.18
N PHE A 28 21.86 9.38 -17.97
CA PHE A 28 21.51 10.79 -18.17
C PHE A 28 20.85 11.41 -16.93
N HIS A 29 21.13 12.67 -16.67
CA HIS A 29 20.36 13.49 -15.73
C HIS A 29 19.03 13.85 -16.40
N VAL A 30 17.90 13.54 -15.77
CA VAL A 30 16.56 13.86 -16.27
C VAL A 30 16.02 15.03 -15.46
N ASP A 31 15.66 16.14 -16.12
CA ASP A 31 14.96 17.26 -15.49
C ASP A 31 13.62 16.81 -14.88
N GLN A 32 13.20 17.41 -13.77
CA GLN A 32 12.00 16.96 -13.06
C GLN A 32 10.75 17.08 -13.96
N PRO A 33 10.04 15.97 -14.24
CA PRO A 33 8.82 16.02 -15.06
C PRO A 33 7.69 16.74 -14.31
N GLU A 34 6.80 17.42 -15.05
CA GLU A 34 5.55 17.95 -14.51
C GLU A 34 4.70 16.79 -13.94
N MET A 35 4.35 16.90 -12.65
CA MET A 35 3.66 15.83 -11.93
C MET A 35 2.15 15.92 -12.18
N ILE A 36 1.63 15.14 -13.12
CA ILE A 36 0.18 14.99 -13.31
C ILE A 36 -0.36 14.04 -12.24
N MET A 37 -1.08 14.59 -11.25
CA MET A 37 -1.70 13.82 -10.18
C MET A 37 -3.08 13.32 -10.61
N HIS A 38 -3.25 12.00 -10.74
CA HIS A 38 -4.56 11.39 -10.91
C HIS A 38 -5.13 10.97 -9.55
N VAL A 39 -6.28 11.53 -9.19
CA VAL A 39 -7.01 11.15 -7.97
C VAL A 39 -8.14 10.19 -8.35
N LYS A 40 -8.22 9.06 -7.65
CA LYS A 40 -9.31 8.09 -7.77
C LYS A 40 -10.02 7.98 -6.43
N ILE A 41 -11.34 7.96 -6.46
CA ILE A 41 -12.19 7.70 -5.30
C ILE A 41 -12.60 6.24 -5.35
N ILE A 42 -12.36 5.51 -4.27
CA ILE A 42 -12.77 4.11 -4.11
C ILE A 42 -13.89 4.09 -3.08
N SER A 43 -15.01 3.46 -3.43
CA SER A 43 -16.12 3.26 -2.51
C SER A 43 -15.76 2.17 -1.50
N CYS A 44 -15.93 2.47 -0.20
CA CYS A 44 -15.59 1.54 0.87
C CYS A 44 -16.81 1.33 1.79
N HIS A 45 -17.03 0.07 2.18
CA HIS A 45 -17.93 -0.31 3.25
C HIS A 45 -17.09 -0.71 4.45
N TYR A 46 -17.22 0.01 5.58
CA TYR A 46 -16.45 -0.29 6.80
C TYR A 46 -17.13 -1.42 7.59
N ASP A 47 -17.04 -2.62 7.04
CA ASP A 47 -17.61 -3.88 7.57
C ASP A 47 -16.52 -4.89 7.94
N GLY A 48 -15.26 -4.44 8.01
CA GLY A 48 -14.13 -5.32 8.25
C GLY A 48 -14.14 -5.92 9.66
N PRO A 49 -13.80 -7.23 9.78
CA PRO A 49 -13.86 -7.96 11.05
C PRO A 49 -12.87 -7.45 12.10
N ASP A 50 -11.85 -6.69 11.71
CA ASP A 50 -10.78 -6.23 12.61
C ASP A 50 -10.97 -4.77 13.04
N LEU A 51 -12.11 -4.11 12.73
CA LEU A 51 -12.40 -2.74 13.17
C LEU A 51 -12.36 -2.57 14.69
N GLU A 52 -13.00 -3.48 15.43
CA GLU A 52 -12.98 -3.47 16.91
C GLU A 52 -11.57 -3.72 17.47
N ARG A 53 -10.72 -4.44 16.73
CA ARG A 53 -9.32 -4.64 17.11
C ARG A 53 -8.54 -3.33 16.92
N VAL A 54 -8.72 -2.64 15.80
CA VAL A 54 -8.09 -1.34 15.53
C VAL A 54 -8.53 -0.32 16.58
N GLU A 55 -9.81 -0.26 16.91
CA GLU A 55 -10.33 0.61 17.97
C GLU A 55 -9.62 0.37 19.31
N ARG A 56 -9.55 -0.89 19.75
CA ARG A 56 -8.91 -1.25 21.02
C ARG A 56 -7.40 -0.99 21.00
N HIS A 57 -6.73 -1.25 19.88
CA HIS A 57 -5.30 -1.05 19.76
C HIS A 57 -4.91 0.43 19.75
N CYS A 58 -5.68 1.25 19.04
CA CYS A 58 -5.43 2.68 18.89
C CYS A 58 -6.13 3.54 19.95
N CYS A 59 -6.89 2.93 20.88
CA CYS A 59 -7.77 3.61 21.83
C CYS A 59 -8.65 4.69 21.17
N THR A 60 -9.16 4.39 19.97
CA THR A 60 -9.86 5.34 19.10
C THR A 60 -11.21 4.74 18.71
N PRO A 61 -12.34 5.39 19.02
CA PRO A 61 -13.66 4.88 18.68
C PRO A 61 -13.82 4.54 17.20
N ILE A 62 -14.55 3.47 16.86
CA ILE A 62 -14.71 3.02 15.45
C ILE A 62 -15.15 4.14 14.50
N ASN A 63 -16.10 4.99 14.92
CA ASN A 63 -16.54 6.13 14.10
C ASN A 63 -15.40 7.12 13.80
N GLU A 64 -14.49 7.32 14.75
CA GLU A 64 -13.31 8.16 14.57
C GLU A 64 -12.24 7.46 13.72
N VAL A 65 -12.08 6.14 13.84
CA VAL A 65 -11.24 5.34 12.93
C VAL A 65 -11.70 5.51 11.49
N ILE A 66 -13.00 5.33 11.23
CA ILE A 66 -13.63 5.48 9.91
C ILE A 66 -13.45 6.91 9.40
N ALA A 67 -13.70 7.92 10.24
CA ALA A 67 -13.56 9.31 9.85
C ALA A 67 -12.11 9.67 9.50
N ARG A 68 -11.13 9.22 10.29
CA ARG A 68 -9.71 9.45 10.02
C ARG A 68 -9.25 8.74 8.76
N TYR A 69 -9.67 7.49 8.59
CA TYR A 69 -9.27 6.68 7.44
C TYR A 69 -9.86 7.24 6.14
N SER A 70 -11.14 7.59 6.12
CA SER A 70 -11.84 8.10 4.92
C SER A 70 -11.43 9.52 4.52
N ASN A 71 -11.02 10.37 5.46
CA ASN A 71 -10.56 11.74 5.19
C ASN A 71 -9.05 11.85 4.90
N THR A 72 -8.35 10.72 4.73
CA THR A 72 -6.92 10.71 4.40
C THR A 72 -6.73 10.56 2.90
N ILE A 73 -5.92 11.45 2.30
CA ILE A 73 -5.47 11.28 0.92
C ILE A 73 -4.26 10.35 0.92
N TYR A 74 -4.43 9.21 0.28
CA TYR A 74 -3.42 8.17 0.19
C TYR A 74 -2.59 8.31 -1.08
N ARG A 75 -1.26 8.16 -0.95
CA ARG A 75 -0.35 8.14 -2.09
C ARG A 75 0.07 6.71 -2.37
N VAL A 76 -0.18 6.25 -3.59
CA VAL A 76 0.39 4.98 -4.09
C VAL A 76 1.86 5.25 -4.38
N HIS A 77 2.77 4.45 -3.82
CA HIS A 77 4.22 4.64 -3.99
C HIS A 77 4.83 3.80 -5.11
N PHE A 78 4.29 2.61 -5.32
CA PHE A 78 4.58 1.73 -6.45
C PHE A 78 3.51 0.65 -6.51
N LEU A 79 3.41 -0.02 -7.66
CA LEU A 79 2.62 -1.23 -7.84
C LEU A 79 3.60 -2.42 -7.76
N GLY A 80 3.38 -3.36 -6.85
CA GLY A 80 4.25 -4.54 -6.71
C GLY A 80 4.32 -5.13 -5.29
N PHE A 81 4.87 -6.35 -5.22
CA PHE A 81 4.85 -7.38 -4.15
C PHE A 81 3.99 -8.60 -4.54
N ALA A 82 2.86 -8.33 -5.18
CA ALA A 82 2.09 -9.26 -6.01
C ALA A 82 1.66 -8.48 -7.27
N PRO A 83 1.31 -9.14 -8.40
CA PRO A 83 0.78 -8.44 -9.57
C PRO A 83 -0.30 -7.46 -9.13
N ASP A 84 -0.12 -6.20 -9.54
CA ASP A 84 -1.07 -5.11 -9.36
C ASP A 84 -1.32 -4.63 -7.92
N LEU A 85 -0.68 -5.17 -6.89
CA LEU A 85 -0.95 -4.69 -5.52
C LEU A 85 -0.35 -3.29 -5.28
N PRO A 86 -1.16 -2.24 -5.01
CA PRO A 86 -0.62 -0.92 -4.72
C PRO A 86 -0.01 -0.88 -3.31
N ASN A 87 1.24 -0.47 -3.22
CA ASN A 87 1.82 -0.08 -1.94
C ASN A 87 1.40 1.35 -1.62
N VAL A 88 0.59 1.51 -0.58
CA VAL A 88 -0.02 2.80 -0.24
C VAL A 88 0.62 3.34 1.02
N SER A 89 0.95 4.63 1.01
CA SER A 89 1.36 5.37 2.21
C SER A 89 0.41 5.07 3.35
N GLY A 90 0.95 4.82 4.55
CA GLY A 90 0.17 4.39 5.70
C GLY A 90 -1.08 5.19 6.05
N PRO A 91 -1.98 4.59 6.84
CA PRO A 91 -3.09 5.32 7.41
C PRO A 91 -2.59 6.45 8.31
N HIS A 92 -3.49 7.38 8.63
CA HIS A 92 -3.24 8.45 9.60
C HIS A 92 -2.42 7.92 10.80
N PRO A 93 -1.37 8.59 11.29
CA PRO A 93 -0.42 8.01 12.27
C PRO A 93 -1.05 7.40 13.54
N ARG A 94 -2.25 7.87 13.91
CA ARG A 94 -3.05 7.33 15.03
C ARG A 94 -3.75 5.99 14.74
N LEU A 95 -3.72 5.51 13.50
CA LEU A 95 -4.34 4.25 13.07
C LEU A 95 -3.31 3.15 12.80
N VAL A 96 -2.04 3.41 13.09
CA VAL A 96 -0.98 2.40 12.99
C VAL A 96 -1.35 1.23 13.90
N THR A 97 -1.57 0.06 13.30
CA THR A 97 -2.05 -1.13 14.01
C THR A 97 -1.19 -2.32 13.66
N LEU A 98 -0.65 -2.98 14.68
CA LEU A 98 0.17 -4.17 14.49
C LEU A 98 -0.58 -5.27 13.75
N ARG A 99 0.16 -6.01 12.93
CA ARG A 99 -0.33 -7.20 12.23
C ARG A 99 -0.85 -8.26 13.21
N LEU A 100 -1.77 -9.08 12.72
CA LEU A 100 -2.31 -10.26 13.38
C LEU A 100 -1.22 -11.32 13.57
N ASP A 101 -1.23 -11.95 14.74
CA ASP A 101 -0.44 -13.14 15.05
C ASP A 101 -1.36 -14.13 15.79
N PRO A 102 -1.71 -15.29 15.22
CA PRO A 102 -1.27 -15.81 13.91
C PRO A 102 -1.94 -15.11 12.70
N PRO A 103 -1.40 -15.28 11.47
CA PRO A 103 -2.01 -14.75 10.25
C PRO A 103 -3.36 -15.41 9.92
N ARG A 104 -4.20 -14.69 9.17
CA ARG A 104 -5.45 -15.22 8.63
C ARG A 104 -5.15 -16.12 7.42
N SER A 105 -5.74 -17.32 7.40
CA SER A 105 -5.46 -18.32 6.35
C SER A 105 -5.96 -17.92 4.96
N VAL A 106 -7.03 -17.13 4.89
CA VAL A 106 -7.60 -16.63 3.64
C VAL A 106 -8.14 -15.22 3.85
N ILE A 107 -7.78 -14.33 2.94
CA ILE A 107 -8.37 -13.01 2.79
C ILE A 107 -8.97 -12.93 1.39
N ARG A 108 -10.15 -12.31 1.28
CA ARG A 108 -10.86 -12.18 0.01
C ARG A 108 -10.33 -10.98 -0.78
N GLU A 109 -10.61 -10.99 -2.08
CA GLU A 109 -10.40 -9.81 -2.92
C GLU A 109 -11.24 -8.63 -2.42
N LEU A 110 -10.78 -7.42 -2.74
CA LEU A 110 -11.37 -6.13 -2.42
C LEU A 110 -11.50 -5.80 -0.92
N GLU A 111 -10.97 -6.64 -0.05
CA GLU A 111 -10.81 -6.34 1.36
C GLU A 111 -9.73 -5.25 1.55
N ILE A 112 -10.06 -4.26 2.37
CA ILE A 112 -9.23 -3.09 2.71
C ILE A 112 -8.60 -3.33 4.07
N LYS A 113 -7.32 -3.00 4.17
CA LYS A 113 -6.45 -3.52 5.22
C LYS A 113 -5.57 -2.46 5.85
N ILE A 114 -5.30 -2.58 7.15
CA ILE A 114 -4.26 -1.85 7.86
C ILE A 114 -3.22 -2.82 8.42
N GLY A 115 -1.96 -2.53 8.19
CA GLY A 115 -0.83 -3.28 8.73
C GLY A 115 0.32 -2.34 9.03
N ASP A 116 0.62 -2.18 10.31
CA ASP A 116 1.61 -1.22 10.80
C ASP A 116 1.30 0.19 10.25
N ALA A 117 2.30 0.86 9.67
CA ALA A 117 2.15 2.14 9.00
C ALA A 117 1.88 1.98 7.49
N GLN A 118 1.14 0.95 7.09
CA GLN A 118 0.76 0.70 5.70
C GLN A 118 -0.73 0.38 5.59
N THR A 119 -1.29 0.68 4.43
CA THR A 119 -2.67 0.33 4.08
C THR A 119 -2.73 -0.21 2.66
N GLY A 120 -3.87 -0.75 2.25
CA GLY A 120 -4.12 -1.13 0.88
C GLY A 120 -5.46 -1.81 0.68
N ILE A 121 -5.64 -2.36 -0.52
CA ILE A 121 -6.77 -3.19 -0.92
C ILE A 121 -6.21 -4.49 -1.52
N TYR A 122 -6.78 -5.64 -1.16
CA TYR A 122 -6.41 -6.91 -1.78
C TYR A 122 -7.03 -7.00 -3.17
N LEU A 123 -6.25 -7.45 -4.15
CA LEU A 123 -6.75 -7.71 -5.51
C LEU A 123 -6.90 -9.20 -5.82
N LEU A 124 -6.31 -10.04 -4.98
CA LEU A 124 -6.34 -11.48 -5.10
C LEU A 124 -6.49 -12.08 -3.71
N SER A 125 -7.11 -13.25 -3.64
CA SER A 125 -7.24 -13.96 -2.38
C SER A 125 -5.90 -14.54 -1.93
N THR A 126 -5.48 -14.23 -0.71
CA THR A 126 -4.18 -14.66 -0.17
C THR A 126 -4.25 -14.83 1.36
N PRO A 127 -3.47 -15.74 1.97
CA PRO A 127 -3.17 -15.64 3.40
C PRO A 127 -2.39 -14.36 3.68
N ASP A 128 -2.69 -13.69 4.81
CA ASP A 128 -1.91 -12.55 5.28
C ASP A 128 -2.24 -12.24 6.76
N SER A 129 -1.46 -11.34 7.36
CA SER A 129 -1.56 -10.94 8.76
C SER A 129 -2.15 -9.54 8.96
N TRP A 130 -2.81 -8.95 7.96
CA TRP A 130 -3.29 -7.57 8.10
C TRP A 130 -4.66 -7.49 8.77
N ASN A 131 -4.92 -6.35 9.41
CA ASN A 131 -6.21 -6.04 10.01
C ASN A 131 -7.16 -5.58 8.90
N LEU A 132 -8.23 -6.34 8.66
CA LEU A 132 -9.26 -6.03 7.66
C LEU A 132 -10.30 -5.09 8.27
N ILE A 133 -10.45 -3.91 7.67
CA ILE A 133 -11.25 -2.82 8.24
C ILE A 133 -12.45 -2.43 7.37
N ALA A 134 -12.44 -2.80 6.10
CA ALA A 134 -13.48 -2.46 5.14
C ALA A 134 -13.39 -3.38 3.93
N SER A 135 -14.41 -3.32 3.08
CA SER A 135 -14.44 -3.94 1.77
C SER A 135 -14.82 -2.91 0.69
N SER A 136 -14.43 -3.17 -0.55
CA SER A 136 -14.86 -2.41 -1.72
C SER A 136 -15.70 -3.29 -2.66
N THR A 137 -16.60 -2.67 -3.41
CA THR A 137 -17.34 -3.33 -4.50
C THR A 137 -16.71 -3.07 -5.88
N ILE A 138 -15.67 -2.22 -5.93
CA ILE A 138 -15.00 -1.78 -7.16
C ILE A 138 -13.51 -2.06 -7.02
N SER A 139 -12.92 -2.67 -8.05
CA SER A 139 -11.47 -2.82 -8.15
C SER A 139 -10.78 -1.48 -8.32
N CYS A 140 -9.63 -1.29 -7.67
CA CYS A 140 -8.82 -0.09 -7.87
C CYS A 140 -7.95 -0.13 -9.13
N ILE A 141 -7.95 -1.27 -9.84
CA ILE A 141 -7.19 -1.51 -11.07
C ILE A 141 -8.12 -2.13 -12.11
N SER A 142 -8.06 -1.61 -13.33
CA SER A 142 -8.87 -1.99 -14.49
C SER A 142 -8.00 -2.55 -15.60
#